data_AF-A0A972EZY8-F1
#
_entry.id   AF-A0A972EZY8-F1
#
_cell.length_a   1.000
_cell.length_b   1.000
_cell.length_c   1.000
_cell.angle_alpha   90.00
_cell.angle_beta   90.00
_cell.angle_gamma   90.00
#
_symmetry.space_group_name_H-M   'P 1'
#
loop_
_entity.id
_entity.type
_entity.pdbx_description
1 polymer ?
#
loop_
_entity_poly.entity_id
_entity_poly.type
_entity_poly.pdbx_seq_one_letter_code
_entity_poly.pdbx_strand_id
1 'polypeptide(L)'
;MIPANALVVRGMVHVDTAVLSGGSATVALGLETATDILAATAKASLTLAAKLDTVPVGTAATAVKTTAARGLTVTVGTAALTAGKITVFLEYYTL
;
A
#
# COMPACT_ATOMS: atom_id res chain seq x y z
N MET A 1 0.76 -12.74 4.86
CA MET A 1 -0.27 -13.05 3.84
C MET A 1 -1.63 -12.80 4.46
N ILE A 2 -2.54 -12.19 3.70
CA ILE A 2 -3.92 -11.93 4.12
C ILE A 2 -4.77 -13.16 3.70
N PRO A 3 -5.57 -13.75 4.59
CA PRO A 3 -6.40 -14.92 4.27
C PRO A 3 -7.44 -14.65 3.17
N ALA A 4 -8.00 -15.70 2.59
CA ALA A 4 -9.17 -15.59 1.72
C ALA A 4 -10.39 -15.09 2.51
N ASN A 5 -11.27 -14.32 1.86
CA ASN A 5 -12.46 -13.72 2.47
C ASN A 5 -12.18 -12.76 3.64
N ALA A 6 -10.93 -12.33 3.83
CA ALA A 6 -10.59 -11.31 4.79
C ALA A 6 -11.13 -9.95 4.31
N LEU A 7 -11.70 -9.18 5.22
CA LEU A 7 -12.17 -7.82 4.97
C LEU A 7 -11.16 -6.83 5.55
N VAL A 8 -10.35 -6.22 4.70
CA VAL A 8 -9.44 -5.13 5.07
C VAL A 8 -10.24 -3.84 5.18
N VAL A 9 -10.24 -3.24 6.36
CA VAL A 9 -11.10 -2.10 6.67
C VAL A 9 -10.33 -0.79 6.85
N ARG A 10 -9.07 -0.87 7.29
CA ARG A 10 -8.21 0.28 7.60
C ARG A 10 -6.74 -0.11 7.51
N GLY A 11 -5.89 0.90 7.44
CA GLY A 11 -4.45 0.71 7.46
C GLY A 11 -3.69 2.02 7.51
N MET A 12 -2.37 1.89 7.53
CA MET A 12 -1.44 3.01 7.47
C MET A 12 -0.16 2.55 6.75
N VAL A 13 0.38 3.44 5.93
CA VAL A 13 1.69 3.29 5.32
C VAL A 13 2.67 4.17 6.08
N HIS A 14 3.75 3.58 6.59
CA HIS A 14 4.85 4.30 7.24
C HIS A 14 6.13 4.16 6.44
N VAL A 15 6.81 5.28 6.19
CA VAL A 15 8.08 5.29 5.46
C VAL A 15 9.23 5.34 6.46
N ASP A 16 9.84 4.19 6.73
CA ASP A 16 11.00 4.06 7.62
C ASP A 16 12.28 4.66 7.00
N THR A 17 12.37 4.65 5.67
CA THR A 17 13.48 5.24 4.93
C THR A 17 12.95 5.83 3.63
N ALA A 18 13.31 7.09 3.36
CA ALA A 18 12.83 7.83 2.20
C ALA A 18 13.00 7.03 0.90
N VAL A 19 11.96 7.03 0.07
CA VAL A 19 11.99 6.36 -1.23
C VAL A 19 12.72 7.25 -2.22
N LEU A 20 13.83 6.73 -2.76
CA LEU A 20 14.69 7.45 -3.69
C LEU A 20 14.59 6.87 -5.10
N SER A 21 14.73 7.75 -6.08
CA SER A 21 14.82 7.43 -7.50
C SER A 21 15.59 8.56 -8.19
N GLY A 22 16.32 8.22 -9.26
CA GLY A 22 16.91 9.21 -10.16
C GLY A 22 15.89 9.92 -11.07
N GLY A 23 14.64 9.43 -11.11
CA GLY A 23 13.54 10.02 -11.88
C GLY A 23 12.25 10.18 -11.07
N SER A 24 11.17 10.49 -11.76
CA SER A 24 9.83 10.65 -11.17
C SER A 24 9.14 9.29 -11.02
N ALA A 25 9.54 8.49 -10.03
CA ALA A 25 8.94 7.18 -9.74
C ALA A 25 7.65 7.27 -8.91
N THR A 26 6.79 6.26 -9.02
CA THR A 26 5.61 6.06 -8.18
C THR A 26 5.61 4.69 -7.51
N VAL A 27 4.94 4.59 -6.35
CA VAL A 27 4.69 3.33 -5.64
C VAL A 27 3.18 3.18 -5.45
N ALA A 28 2.64 2.02 -5.81
CA ALA A 28 1.30 1.61 -5.49
C ALA A 28 1.32 0.26 -4.75
N LEU A 29 0.34 0.06 -3.87
CA LEU A 29 0.18 -1.16 -3.08
C LEU A 29 -1.18 -1.78 -3.34
N GLY A 30 -1.19 -3.10 -3.45
CA GLY A 30 -2.35 -3.84 -3.90
C GLY A 30 -2.54 -5.20 -3.24
N LEU A 31 -3.80 -5.63 -3.08
CA LEU A 31 -4.20 -7.00 -2.75
C LEU A 31 -4.99 -7.62 -3.90
N GLU A 32 -6.20 -7.14 -4.18
CA GLU A 32 -7.05 -7.62 -5.29
C GLU A 32 -6.70 -6.93 -6.61
N THR A 33 -6.42 -5.63 -6.54
CA THR A 33 -5.96 -4.80 -7.66
C THR A 33 -4.62 -4.14 -7.32
N ALA A 34 -3.97 -3.50 -8.30
CA ALA A 34 -2.65 -2.90 -8.09
C ALA A 34 -2.62 -1.69 -7.14
N THR A 35 -3.78 -1.11 -6.81
CA THR A 35 -3.89 0.21 -6.16
C THR A 35 -4.93 0.27 -5.04
N ASP A 36 -5.47 -0.87 -4.60
CA ASP A 36 -6.56 -0.92 -3.61
C ASP A 36 -6.09 -0.77 -2.16
N ILE A 37 -4.79 -0.75 -1.88
CA ILE A 37 -4.23 -0.43 -0.56
C ILE A 37 -3.56 0.93 -0.56
N LEU A 38 -2.79 1.26 -1.59
CA LEU A 38 -2.21 2.58 -1.79
C LEU A 38 -2.28 2.92 -3.27
N ALA A 39 -2.96 4.01 -3.60
CA ALA A 39 -2.96 4.55 -4.96
C ALA A 39 -1.55 4.94 -5.41
N ALA A 40 -1.33 5.08 -6.72
CA ALA A 40 -0.04 5.47 -7.26
C ALA A 40 0.48 6.77 -6.63
N THR A 41 1.42 6.63 -5.70
CA THR A 41 1.93 7.71 -4.88
C THR A 41 3.32 8.08 -5.37
N ALA A 42 3.54 9.35 -5.67
CA ALA A 42 4.84 9.84 -6.11
C ALA A 42 5.91 9.63 -5.02
N LYS A 43 7.13 9.26 -5.41
CA LYS A 43 8.26 9.12 -4.47
C LYS A 43 8.49 10.38 -3.63
N ALA A 44 8.13 11.56 -4.16
CA ALA A 44 8.24 12.83 -3.46
C ALA A 44 7.33 12.93 -2.21
N SER A 45 6.26 12.14 -2.13
CA SER A 45 5.38 12.04 -0.96
C SER A 45 5.82 10.93 0.02
N LEU A 46 6.79 10.10 -0.37
CA LEU A 46 7.31 8.97 0.41
C LEU A 46 8.65 9.35 1.05
N THR A 47 8.63 10.43 1.83
CA THR A 47 9.79 10.96 2.54
C THR A 47 10.00 10.24 3.88
N LEU A 48 11.16 10.45 4.51
CA LEU A 48 11.45 9.85 5.81
C LEU A 48 10.36 10.18 6.85
N ALA A 49 9.89 9.16 7.56
CA ALA A 49 8.85 9.23 8.57
C ALA A 49 7.47 9.69 8.08
N ALA A 50 7.26 9.76 6.76
CA ALA A 50 5.94 10.01 6.18
C ALA A 50 4.94 8.94 6.66
N LYS A 51 3.72 9.39 6.93
CA LYS A 51 2.57 8.55 7.25
C LYS A 51 1.49 8.88 6.23
N LEU A 52 1.02 7.85 5.54
CA LEU A 52 -0.04 7.98 4.55
C LEU A 52 -1.18 7.06 4.94
N ASP A 53 -2.39 7.53 4.72
CA ASP A 53 -3.58 6.69 4.81
C ASP A 53 -3.56 5.66 3.68
N THR A 54 -4.03 4.46 3.99
CA THR A 54 -4.36 3.48 2.95
C THR A 54 -5.70 3.85 2.29
N VAL A 55 -6.00 3.26 1.14
CA VAL A 55 -7.30 3.42 0.48
C VAL A 55 -8.46 2.98 1.40
N PRO A 56 -8.39 1.84 2.12
CA PRO A 56 -9.37 1.52 3.16
C PRO A 56 -9.24 2.49 4.34
N VAL A 57 -10.30 3.28 4.57
CA VAL A 57 -10.35 4.33 5.62
C VAL A 57 -11.48 4.12 6.63
N GLY A 58 -11.97 2.88 6.76
CA GLY A 58 -13.01 2.52 7.72
C GLY A 58 -14.43 2.73 7.19
N THR A 59 -14.59 2.83 5.87
CA THR A 59 -15.89 2.94 5.21
C THR A 59 -16.14 1.73 4.33
N ALA A 60 -17.40 1.30 4.21
CA ALA A 60 -17.77 0.14 3.39
C ALA A 60 -17.37 0.31 1.91
N ALA A 61 -17.38 1.54 1.39
CA ALA A 61 -17.03 1.84 -0.01
C ALA A 61 -15.53 1.66 -0.31
N THR A 62 -14.67 1.77 0.71
CA THR A 62 -13.20 1.68 0.55
C THR A 62 -12.62 0.39 1.12
N ALA A 63 -13.43 -0.42 1.80
CA ALA A 63 -13.00 -1.71 2.30
C ALA A 63 -12.69 -2.68 1.15
N VAL A 64 -11.65 -3.48 1.33
CA VAL A 64 -11.18 -4.45 0.33
C VAL A 64 -11.43 -5.84 0.88
N LYS A 65 -12.27 -6.63 0.20
CA LYS A 65 -12.49 -8.03 0.54
C LYS A 65 -11.62 -8.91 -0.34
N THR A 66 -10.80 -9.75 0.27
CA THR A 66 -9.99 -10.68 -0.50
C THR A 66 -10.82 -11.84 -1.04
N THR A 67 -10.55 -12.26 -2.28
CA THR A 67 -11.21 -13.38 -2.96
C THR A 67 -10.45 -14.70 -2.79
N ALA A 68 -9.16 -14.61 -2.47
CA ALA A 68 -8.25 -15.73 -2.18
C ALA A 68 -7.21 -15.29 -1.15
N ALA A 69 -6.34 -16.21 -0.69
CA ALA A 69 -5.20 -15.81 0.12
C ALA A 69 -4.25 -14.93 -0.69
N ARG A 70 -3.95 -13.73 -0.21
CA ARG A 70 -3.21 -12.70 -0.97
C ARG A 70 -1.95 -12.22 -0.25
N GLY A 71 -0.90 -12.05 -1.03
CA GLY A 71 0.28 -11.26 -0.63
C GLY A 71 0.08 -9.80 -1.01
N LEU A 72 0.66 -8.89 -0.22
CA LEU A 72 0.73 -7.49 -0.60
C LEU A 72 1.63 -7.36 -1.83
N THR A 73 1.09 -6.79 -2.90
CA THR A 73 1.82 -6.53 -4.14
C THR A 73 2.31 -5.09 -4.15
N VAL A 74 3.56 -4.88 -4.55
CA VAL A 74 4.15 -3.56 -4.72
C VAL A 74 4.34 -3.32 -6.21
N THR A 75 3.73 -2.26 -6.73
CA THR A 75 3.91 -1.83 -8.13
C THR A 75 4.75 -0.56 -8.15
N VAL A 76 5.86 -0.59 -8.88
CA VAL A 76 6.74 0.57 -9.11
C VAL A 76 6.50 1.08 -10.52
N GLY A 77 6.11 2.35 -10.64
CA GLY A 77 5.89 3.01 -11.92
C GLY A 77 7.05 3.92 -12.33
N THR A 78 7.08 4.22 -13.64
CA THR A 78 7.79 5.31 -14.33
C THR A 78 9.32 5.35 -14.26
N ALA A 79 9.95 5.07 -13.12
CA ALA A 79 11.40 5.02 -12.97
C ALA A 79 11.81 4.02 -11.90
N ALA A 80 13.04 3.50 -12.01
CA ALA A 80 13.59 2.59 -11.02
C ALA A 80 13.78 3.30 -9.66
N LEU A 81 13.44 2.62 -8.58
CA LEU A 81 13.79 3.03 -7.23
C LEU A 81 15.21 2.61 -6.92
N THR A 82 15.95 3.44 -6.20
CA THR A 82 17.34 3.18 -5.80
C THR A 82 17.48 2.91 -4.31
N ALA A 83 16.50 3.34 -3.50
CA ALA A 83 16.42 3.07 -2.07
C ALA A 83 14.99 3.25 -1.58
N GLY A 84 14.71 2.75 -0.37
CA GLY A 84 13.46 2.99 0.35
C GLY A 84 13.08 1.82 1.23
N LYS A 85 12.41 2.12 2.35
CA LYS A 85 11.81 1.10 3.22
C LYS A 85 10.45 1.61 3.67
N ILE A 86 9.42 0.79 3.43
CA ILE A 86 8.04 1.10 3.75
C ILE A 86 7.47 -0.05 4.59
N THR A 87 6.90 0.29 5.73
CA THR A 87 6.12 -0.62 6.56
C THR A 87 4.63 -0.35 6.36
N VAL A 88 3.85 -1.40 6.16
CA VAL A 88 2.41 -1.30 5.90
C VAL A 88 1.67 -2.01 7.01
N PHE A 89 0.79 -1.28 7.69
CA PHE A 89 -0.08 -1.79 8.74
C PHE A 89 -1.48 -1.93 8.17
N LEU A 90 -2.09 -3.12 8.27
CA LEU A 90 -3.46 -3.38 7.82
C LEU A 90 -4.28 -3.99 8.95
N GLU A 91 -5.46 -3.43 9.17
CA GLU A 91 -6.49 -3.99 10.03
C GLU A 91 -7.50 -4.74 9.16
N TYR A 92 -7.69 -6.03 9.47
CA TYR A 92 -8.61 -6.88 8.72
C TYR A 92 -9.36 -7.84 9.64
N TYR A 93 -10.58 -8.17 9.23
CA TYR A 93 -11.42 -9.18 9.87
C TYR A 93 -11.48 -10.44 9.02
N THR A 94 -11.56 -11.60 9.67
CA THR A 94 -11.79 -12.89 9.01
C THR A 94 -13.03 -13.55 9.60
N LEU A 95 -13.67 -14.42 8.82
CA LEU A 95 -14.70 -15.34 9.30
C LEU A 95 -14.07 -16.54 10.03
#